data_AF-Q1PVP2-F1
#
_entry.id   AF-Q1PVP2-F1
#
_cell.length_a   1.000
_cell.length_b   1.000
_cell.length_c   1.000
_cell.angle_alpha   90.00
_cell.angle_beta   90.00
_cell.angle_gamma   90.00
#
_symmetry.space_group_name_H-M   'P 1'
#
loop_
_entity.id
_entity.type
_entity.pdbx_description
1 polymer ?
#
loop_
_entity_poly.entity_id
_entity_poly.type
_entity_poly.pdbx_seq_one_letter_code
_entity_poly.pdbx_strand_id
1 'polypeptide(L)'
;MNPKITTSLAFGLLIIGIVAVLFIIILPGRNKKTHYPDFFRQGHRIAGYAFFVLYIFICYLMSLKITSDPITWSAKDVIHAYLGLAIFPLLVAKICVVRGFKKYYPHLPIYGMIVMVAVYLTVIMSGGYFLLTLARSQYIVLLQQGKPVKVNASEGRKVVQTKCSSCHSLERVYSHFKTAAEWRDYVARMRAKDPLRLSDLEELQALGFLIKNLGIDEQKMDAQVGMKIILNKCHLCHTLERVFQQKRTQSDWLKVIETMRAFDPQLLSDSEARQVHYYLSKMLLKQKIDS
;
A
#
# COMPACT_ATOMS: atom_id res chain seq x y z
N MET A 1 -0.71 -2.06 12.92
CA MET A 1 -1.25 -3.44 12.74
C MET A 1 -0.88 -4.00 11.37
N ASN A 2 -0.59 -5.30 11.22
CA ASN A 2 -0.14 -5.87 9.93
C ASN A 2 -1.30 -5.89 8.89
N PRO A 3 -1.16 -5.24 7.72
CA PRO A 3 -2.23 -5.13 6.73
C PRO A 3 -2.65 -6.47 6.12
N LYS A 4 -1.77 -7.49 6.16
CA LYS A 4 -2.12 -8.84 5.72
C LYS A 4 -3.16 -9.46 6.65
N ILE A 5 -2.99 -9.32 7.97
CA ILE A 5 -3.90 -9.88 8.98
C ILE A 5 -5.28 -9.24 8.86
N THR A 6 -5.36 -7.91 8.76
CA THR A 6 -6.64 -7.21 8.59
C THR A 6 -7.35 -7.61 7.31
N THR A 7 -6.60 -7.78 6.22
CA THR A 7 -7.14 -8.22 4.94
C THR A 7 -7.70 -9.63 5.05
N SER A 8 -6.95 -10.57 5.64
CA SER A 8 -7.41 -11.94 5.86
C SER A 8 -8.68 -12.02 6.70
N LEU A 9 -8.75 -11.26 7.80
CA LEU A 9 -9.95 -11.20 8.65
C LEU A 9 -11.17 -10.66 7.88
N ALA A 10 -10.99 -9.58 7.10
CA ALA A 10 -12.05 -8.97 6.31
C ALA A 10 -12.61 -9.92 5.24
N PHE A 11 -11.74 -10.63 4.51
CA PHE A 11 -12.17 -11.67 3.55
C PHE A 11 -12.82 -12.87 4.26
N GLY A 12 -12.32 -13.27 5.43
CA GLY A 12 -12.96 -14.28 6.26
C GLY A 12 -14.40 -13.91 6.64
N LEU A 13 -14.62 -12.66 7.05
CA LEU A 13 -15.96 -12.14 7.35
C LEU A 13 -16.88 -12.21 6.12
N LEU A 14 -16.39 -11.81 4.94
CA LEU A 14 -17.14 -11.88 3.69
C LEU A 14 -17.52 -13.31 3.32
N ILE A 15 -16.57 -14.25 3.40
CA ILE A 15 -16.80 -15.67 3.07
C ILE A 15 -17.85 -16.27 4.01
N ILE A 16 -17.72 -16.06 5.33
CA ILE A 16 -18.71 -16.54 6.30
C ILE A 16 -20.10 -15.95 6.00
N GLY A 17 -20.16 -14.67 5.67
CA GLY A 17 -21.40 -14.01 5.27
C GLY A 17 -22.03 -14.62 4.02
N ILE A 18 -21.23 -14.89 2.98
CA ILE A 18 -21.68 -15.55 1.75
C ILE A 18 -22.23 -16.95 2.06
N VAL A 19 -21.52 -17.74 2.87
CA VAL A 19 -22.00 -19.07 3.30
C VAL A 19 -23.33 -18.96 4.05
N ALA A 20 -23.48 -17.99 4.95
CA ALA A 20 -24.73 -17.76 5.66
C ALA A 20 -25.90 -17.41 4.72
N VAL A 21 -25.65 -16.57 3.70
CA VAL A 21 -26.66 -16.22 2.68
C VAL A 21 -27.02 -17.43 1.82
N LEU A 22 -26.03 -18.20 1.36
CA LEU A 22 -26.28 -19.38 0.53
C LEU A 22 -27.15 -20.40 1.28
N PHE A 23 -26.86 -20.66 2.56
CA PHE A 23 -27.66 -21.59 3.37
C PHE A 23 -29.13 -21.17 3.50
N ILE A 24 -29.43 -19.87 3.62
CA ILE A 24 -30.82 -19.42 3.74
C ILE A 24 -31.56 -19.35 2.40
N ILE A 25 -30.86 -19.04 1.29
CA ILE A 25 -31.46 -18.98 -0.06
C ILE A 25 -31.78 -20.39 -0.60
N ILE A 26 -31.00 -21.42 -0.24
CA ILE A 26 -31.23 -22.80 -0.70
C ILE A 26 -32.59 -23.36 -0.24
N LEU A 27 -33.12 -22.89 0.90
CA LEU A 27 -34.40 -23.35 1.44
C LEU A 27 -35.61 -22.99 0.54
N PRO A 28 -35.84 -21.71 0.17
CA PRO A 28 -36.90 -21.33 -0.75
C PRO A 28 -36.53 -21.49 -2.23
N GLY A 29 -35.23 -21.45 -2.58
CA GLY A 29 -34.78 -21.29 -3.97
C GLY A 29 -34.68 -22.57 -4.81
N ARG A 30 -34.89 -23.76 -4.22
CA ARG A 30 -34.88 -25.02 -4.98
C ARG A 30 -36.29 -25.43 -5.37
N ASN A 31 -36.48 -25.75 -6.66
CA ASN A 31 -37.74 -26.31 -7.20
C ASN A 31 -38.14 -27.63 -6.51
N LYS A 32 -37.16 -28.38 -5.98
CA LYS A 32 -37.39 -29.56 -5.13
C LYS A 32 -37.02 -29.23 -3.69
N LYS A 33 -37.93 -29.50 -2.75
CA LYS A 33 -37.68 -29.31 -1.30
C LYS A 33 -36.42 -30.06 -0.89
N THR A 34 -35.56 -29.41 -0.11
CA THR A 34 -34.32 -30.01 0.40
C THR A 34 -34.66 -31.19 1.32
N HIS A 35 -33.94 -32.31 1.21
CA HIS A 35 -34.14 -33.45 2.11
C HIS A 35 -33.72 -33.17 3.56
N TYR A 36 -32.83 -32.18 3.77
CA TYR A 36 -32.29 -31.83 5.10
C TYR A 36 -32.48 -30.34 5.43
N PRO A 37 -33.71 -29.85 5.64
CA PRO A 37 -33.97 -28.41 5.87
C PRO A 37 -33.35 -27.89 7.19
N ASP A 38 -33.28 -28.75 8.21
CA ASP A 38 -32.73 -28.37 9.52
C ASP A 38 -31.22 -28.14 9.46
N PHE A 39 -30.50 -28.90 8.63
CA PHE A 39 -29.06 -28.70 8.41
C PHE A 39 -28.78 -27.29 7.88
N PHE A 40 -29.51 -26.83 6.86
CA PHE A 40 -29.33 -25.48 6.30
C PHE A 40 -29.70 -24.38 7.30
N ARG A 41 -30.75 -24.59 8.10
CA ARG A 41 -31.15 -23.63 9.14
C ARG A 41 -30.11 -23.52 10.26
N GLN A 42 -29.57 -24.65 10.71
CA GLN A 42 -28.50 -24.68 11.71
C GLN A 42 -27.22 -24.07 11.13
N GLY A 43 -26.86 -24.43 9.90
CA GLY A 43 -25.72 -23.86 9.18
C GLY A 43 -25.80 -22.33 9.09
N HIS A 44 -26.96 -21.78 8.70
CA HIS A 44 -27.18 -20.34 8.68
C HIS A 44 -27.00 -19.70 10.07
N ARG A 45 -27.51 -20.35 11.13
CA ARG A 45 -27.40 -19.85 12.50
C ARG A 45 -25.95 -19.84 12.99
N ILE A 46 -25.21 -20.93 12.78
CA ILE A 46 -23.81 -21.05 13.18
C ILE A 46 -22.97 -20.02 12.42
N ALA A 47 -23.12 -19.93 11.10
CA ALA A 47 -22.43 -18.95 10.28
C ALA A 47 -22.78 -17.52 10.70
N GLY A 48 -24.03 -17.24 11.07
CA GLY A 48 -24.47 -15.95 11.59
C GLY A 48 -23.81 -15.56 12.91
N TYR A 49 -23.66 -16.49 13.86
CA TYR A 49 -22.93 -16.23 15.11
C TYR A 49 -21.43 -16.02 14.86
N ALA A 50 -20.81 -16.87 14.04
CA ALA A 50 -19.41 -16.71 13.66
C ALA A 50 -19.17 -15.34 12.98
N PHE A 51 -20.06 -14.93 12.09
CA PHE A 51 -20.04 -13.62 11.44
C PHE A 51 -20.12 -12.48 12.47
N PHE A 52 -21.06 -12.54 13.41
CA PHE A 52 -21.23 -11.49 14.42
C PHE A 52 -20.01 -11.36 15.34
N VAL A 53 -19.49 -12.48 15.85
CA VAL A 53 -18.30 -12.48 16.72
C VAL A 53 -17.09 -11.92 15.97
N LEU A 54 -16.86 -12.38 14.73
CA LEU A 54 -15.76 -11.88 13.92
C LEU A 54 -15.90 -10.39 13.58
N TYR A 55 -17.13 -9.93 13.29
CA TYR A 55 -17.40 -8.51 13.04
C TYR A 55 -17.05 -7.65 14.26
N ILE A 56 -17.50 -8.01 15.46
CA ILE A 56 -17.17 -7.27 16.69
C ILE A 56 -15.66 -7.28 16.96
N PHE A 57 -15.00 -8.42 16.75
CA PHE A 57 -13.55 -8.52 16.88
C PHE A 57 -12.82 -7.58 15.89
N ILE A 58 -13.24 -7.53 14.63
CA ILE A 58 -12.67 -6.61 13.63
C ILE A 58 -12.93 -5.14 14.04
N CYS A 59 -14.14 -4.80 14.49
CA CYS A 59 -14.46 -3.46 14.97
C CYS A 59 -13.54 -3.04 16.11
N TYR A 60 -13.34 -3.91 17.10
CA TYR A 60 -12.42 -3.66 18.21
C TYR A 60 -10.99 -3.37 17.71
N LEU A 61 -10.47 -4.20 16.81
CA LEU A 61 -9.14 -3.98 16.23
C LEU A 61 -9.04 -2.66 15.43
N MET A 62 -10.10 -2.26 14.73
CA MET A 62 -10.12 -1.00 13.99
C MET A 62 -10.18 0.22 14.91
N SER A 63 -10.90 0.13 16.03
CA SER A 63 -10.90 1.17 17.06
C SER A 63 -9.53 1.38 17.68
N LEU A 64 -8.78 0.31 17.96
CA LEU A 64 -7.40 0.40 18.43
C LEU A 64 -6.46 1.05 17.41
N LYS A 65 -6.67 0.80 16.11
CA LYS A 65 -5.88 1.42 15.05
C LYS A 65 -6.10 2.93 14.98
N ILE A 66 -7.35 3.37 15.17
CA ILE A 66 -7.73 4.79 15.13
C ILE A 66 -7.00 5.58 16.23
N THR A 67 -6.86 5.02 17.43
CA THR A 67 -6.20 5.73 18.54
C THR A 67 -4.68 5.78 18.40
N SER A 68 -4.08 4.91 17.57
CA SER A 68 -2.62 4.83 17.41
C SER A 68 -2.04 5.67 16.27
N ASP A 69 -2.82 6.05 15.27
CA ASP A 69 -2.33 6.73 14.06
C ASP A 69 -2.61 8.26 14.11
N PRO A 70 -1.60 9.14 13.94
CA PRO A 70 -1.80 10.58 13.84
C PRO A 70 -2.74 10.94 12.68
N ILE A 71 -3.74 11.77 12.97
CA ILE A 71 -4.95 12.01 12.18
C ILE A 71 -4.62 12.64 10.82
N THR A 72 -4.45 11.83 9.78
CA THR A 72 -4.67 12.23 8.38
C THR A 72 -5.54 11.17 7.70
N TRP A 73 -6.85 11.25 7.93
CA TRP A 73 -7.79 10.28 7.36
C TRP A 73 -8.08 10.65 5.92
N SER A 74 -7.85 9.71 5.00
CA SER A 74 -8.28 9.90 3.61
C SER A 74 -9.81 9.80 3.52
N ALA A 75 -10.42 10.40 2.49
CA ALA A 75 -11.87 10.29 2.26
C ALA A 75 -12.35 8.82 2.21
N LYS A 76 -11.51 7.95 1.67
CA LYS A 76 -11.74 6.51 1.61
C LYS A 76 -11.80 5.87 3.00
N ASP A 77 -10.91 6.25 3.91
CA ASP A 77 -10.86 5.70 5.28
C ASP A 77 -12.10 6.13 6.07
N VAL A 78 -12.54 7.38 5.88
CA VAL A 78 -13.78 7.92 6.46
C VAL A 78 -15.00 7.13 5.98
N ILE A 79 -15.14 6.92 4.66
CA ILE A 79 -16.27 6.15 4.10
C ILE A 79 -16.26 4.71 4.61
N HIS A 80 -15.08 4.06 4.65
CA HIS A 80 -14.94 2.71 5.19
C HIS A 80 -15.38 2.63 6.67
N ALA A 81 -14.99 3.60 7.49
CA ALA A 81 -15.38 3.66 8.90
C ALA A 81 -16.91 3.82 9.07
N TYR A 82 -17.53 4.74 8.34
CA TYR A 82 -18.98 4.94 8.41
C TYR A 82 -19.77 3.72 7.96
N LEU A 83 -19.35 3.07 6.87
CA LEU A 83 -20.02 1.88 6.37
C LEU A 83 -19.85 0.70 7.35
N GLY A 84 -18.67 0.55 7.92
CA GLY A 84 -18.39 -0.43 8.97
C GLY A 84 -19.26 -0.22 10.20
N LEU A 85 -19.42 1.03 10.65
CA LEU A 85 -20.25 1.38 11.80
C LEU A 85 -21.75 1.16 11.53
N ALA A 86 -22.22 1.43 10.32
CA ALA A 86 -23.62 1.25 9.92
C ALA A 86 -24.09 -0.23 9.95
N ILE A 87 -23.17 -1.19 9.86
CA ILE A 87 -23.49 -2.62 9.96
C ILE A 87 -24.01 -2.99 11.36
N PHE A 88 -23.48 -2.39 12.43
CA PHE A 88 -23.87 -2.71 13.81
C PHE A 88 -25.37 -2.47 14.09
N PRO A 89 -25.95 -1.27 13.85
CA PRO A 89 -27.37 -1.05 14.07
C PRO A 89 -28.25 -1.92 13.16
N LEU A 90 -27.80 -2.28 11.95
CA LEU A 90 -28.52 -3.22 11.08
C LEU A 90 -28.57 -4.64 11.67
N LEU A 91 -27.47 -5.11 12.27
CA LEU A 91 -27.42 -6.39 12.97
C LEU A 91 -28.31 -6.38 14.22
N VAL A 92 -28.28 -5.30 15.00
CA VAL A 92 -29.17 -5.11 16.16
C VAL A 92 -30.63 -5.14 15.73
N ALA A 93 -31.00 -4.38 14.70
CA ALA A 93 -32.37 -4.38 14.15
C ALA A 93 -32.80 -5.79 13.72
N LYS A 94 -31.93 -6.53 13.03
CA LYS A 94 -32.18 -7.93 12.64
C LYS A 94 -32.42 -8.82 13.86
N ILE A 95 -31.62 -8.70 14.92
CA ILE A 95 -31.78 -9.47 16.16
C ILE A 95 -33.10 -9.12 16.86
N CYS A 96 -33.45 -7.83 16.94
CA CYS A 96 -34.70 -7.35 17.51
C CYS A 96 -35.90 -7.94 16.75
N VAL A 97 -35.87 -7.93 15.42
CA VAL A 97 -36.95 -8.53 14.59
C VAL A 97 -37.11 -10.01 14.93
N VAL A 98 -36.02 -10.79 14.94
CA VAL A 98 -36.05 -12.23 15.26
C VAL A 98 -36.55 -12.54 16.67
N ARG A 99 -36.29 -11.67 17.66
CA ARG A 99 -36.65 -11.94 19.06
C ARG A 99 -38.00 -11.39 19.50
N GLY A 100 -38.39 -10.22 19.00
CA GLY A 100 -39.55 -9.48 19.51
C GLY A 100 -40.64 -9.20 18.48
N PHE A 101 -40.29 -9.07 17.20
CA PHE A 101 -41.21 -8.49 16.21
C PHE A 101 -41.58 -9.47 15.09
N LYS A 102 -42.29 -10.55 15.45
CA LYS A 102 -42.68 -11.64 14.52
C LYS A 102 -43.40 -11.17 13.26
N LYS A 103 -44.18 -10.07 13.33
CA LYS A 103 -44.87 -9.47 12.16
C LYS A 103 -43.91 -9.05 11.04
N TYR A 104 -42.67 -8.72 11.36
CA TYR A 104 -41.67 -8.25 10.40
C TYR A 104 -40.78 -9.38 9.84
N TYR A 105 -41.03 -10.64 10.19
CA TYR A 105 -40.26 -11.78 9.68
C TYR A 105 -40.15 -11.86 8.16
N PRO A 106 -41.20 -11.54 7.36
CA PRO A 106 -41.08 -11.55 5.90
C PRO A 106 -39.98 -10.61 5.36
N HIS A 107 -39.62 -9.57 6.12
CA HIS A 107 -38.59 -8.60 5.74
C HIS A 107 -37.18 -8.98 6.22
N LEU A 108 -37.00 -10.04 7.02
CA LEU A 108 -35.68 -10.48 7.52
C LEU A 108 -34.62 -10.68 6.41
N PRO A 109 -34.97 -11.21 5.21
CA PRO A 109 -34.02 -11.33 4.11
C PRO A 109 -33.46 -9.96 3.68
N ILE A 110 -34.28 -8.90 3.68
CA ILE A 110 -33.87 -7.55 3.28
C ILE A 110 -32.74 -7.05 4.19
N TYR A 111 -32.91 -7.14 5.51
CA TYR A 111 -31.87 -6.78 6.47
C TYR A 111 -30.58 -7.60 6.26
N GLY A 112 -30.71 -8.90 5.99
CA GLY A 112 -29.57 -9.76 5.67
C GLY A 112 -28.82 -9.31 4.42
N MET A 113 -29.54 -8.99 3.34
CA MET A 113 -28.95 -8.54 2.08
C MET A 113 -28.28 -7.17 2.22
N ILE A 114 -28.90 -6.22 2.94
CA ILE A 114 -28.31 -4.90 3.19
C ILE A 114 -26.99 -5.04 3.97
N VAL A 115 -26.96 -5.86 5.03
CA VAL A 115 -25.73 -6.14 5.79
C VAL A 115 -24.65 -6.72 4.86
N MET A 116 -25.01 -7.67 4.00
CA MET A 116 -24.05 -8.31 3.09
C MET A 116 -23.48 -7.35 2.04
N VAL A 117 -24.32 -6.48 1.48
CA VAL A 117 -23.86 -5.42 0.58
C VAL A 117 -22.92 -4.46 1.30
N ALA A 118 -23.26 -4.03 2.52
CA ALA A 118 -22.41 -3.15 3.32
C ALA A 118 -21.05 -3.81 3.64
N VAL A 119 -21.03 -5.09 3.99
CA VAL A 119 -19.79 -5.85 4.22
C VAL A 119 -18.96 -5.93 2.94
N TYR A 120 -19.57 -6.32 1.82
CA TYR A 120 -18.88 -6.41 0.53
C TYR A 120 -18.20 -5.10 0.15
N LEU A 121 -18.93 -3.98 0.23
CA LEU A 121 -18.41 -2.65 -0.04
C LEU A 121 -17.26 -2.28 0.93
N THR A 122 -17.42 -2.56 2.22
CA THR A 122 -16.40 -2.33 3.25
C THR A 122 -15.11 -3.11 2.96
N VAL A 123 -15.23 -4.37 2.57
CA VAL A 123 -14.11 -5.28 2.27
C VAL A 123 -13.37 -4.87 0.99
N ILE A 124 -14.08 -4.47 -0.06
CA ILE A 124 -13.46 -3.97 -1.30
C ILE A 124 -12.69 -2.69 -1.05
N MET A 125 -13.28 -1.74 -0.31
CA MET A 125 -12.61 -0.48 0.00
C MET A 125 -11.33 -0.72 0.80
N SER A 126 -11.30 -1.67 1.73
CA SER A 126 -10.08 -1.93 2.54
C SER A 126 -9.18 -3.00 1.91
N GLY A 127 -9.49 -4.28 2.16
CA GLY A 127 -8.66 -5.42 1.74
C GLY A 127 -8.54 -5.53 0.21
N GLY A 128 -9.62 -5.31 -0.53
CA GLY A 128 -9.58 -5.32 -2.00
C GLY A 128 -8.65 -4.26 -2.58
N TYR A 129 -8.75 -3.02 -2.09
CA TYR A 129 -7.85 -1.93 -2.47
C TYR A 129 -6.39 -2.22 -2.10
N PHE A 130 -6.13 -2.80 -0.93
CA PHE A 130 -4.78 -3.20 -0.53
C PHE A 130 -4.20 -4.22 -1.52
N LEU A 131 -4.97 -5.23 -1.91
CA LEU A 131 -4.54 -6.23 -2.89
C LEU A 131 -4.31 -5.62 -4.27
N LEU A 132 -5.20 -4.75 -4.75
CA LEU A 132 -5.03 -4.02 -6.01
C LEU A 132 -3.79 -3.13 -5.99
N THR A 133 -3.53 -2.46 -4.86
CA THR A 133 -2.35 -1.62 -4.68
C THR A 133 -1.08 -2.48 -4.69
N LEU A 134 -1.08 -3.63 -4.01
CA LEU A 134 0.03 -4.58 -4.09
C LEU A 134 0.27 -5.02 -5.54
N ALA A 135 -0.77 -5.53 -6.19
CA ALA A 135 -0.70 -6.02 -7.56
C ALA A 135 -0.19 -4.94 -8.53
N ARG A 136 -0.70 -3.70 -8.42
CA ARG A 136 -0.25 -2.58 -9.25
C ARG A 136 1.19 -2.18 -8.92
N SER A 137 1.55 -2.13 -7.63
CA SER A 137 2.89 -1.75 -7.20
C SER A 137 3.97 -2.73 -7.69
N GLN A 138 3.63 -3.98 -7.97
CA GLN A 138 4.60 -4.95 -8.48
C GLN A 138 5.08 -4.64 -9.90
N TYR A 139 4.38 -3.79 -10.65
CA TYR A 139 4.72 -3.47 -12.04
C TYR A 139 5.09 -2.01 -12.24
N ILE A 140 6.01 -1.76 -13.18
CA ILE A 140 6.33 -0.44 -13.72
C ILE A 140 6.34 -0.53 -15.24
N VAL A 141 6.01 0.58 -15.91
CA VAL A 141 6.10 0.67 -17.37
C VAL A 141 7.41 1.38 -17.71
N LEU A 142 8.25 0.72 -18.50
CA LEU A 142 9.48 1.29 -19.03
C LEU A 142 9.32 1.55 -20.52
N LEU A 143 9.96 2.59 -21.04
CA LEU A 143 10.12 2.78 -22.48
C LEU A 143 11.37 2.02 -22.94
N GLN A 144 11.20 1.04 -23.81
CA GLN A 144 12.28 0.32 -24.46
C GLN A 144 12.17 0.56 -25.97
N GLN A 145 13.17 1.25 -26.54
CA GLN A 145 13.16 1.64 -27.97
C GLN A 145 11.83 2.33 -28.39
N GLY A 146 11.33 3.23 -27.54
CA GLY A 146 10.08 3.96 -27.77
C GLY A 146 8.79 3.18 -27.50
N LYS A 147 8.87 1.87 -27.20
CA LYS A 147 7.68 1.05 -26.88
C LYS A 147 7.51 0.89 -25.37
N PRO A 148 6.28 1.07 -24.84
CA PRO A 148 6.02 0.81 -23.42
C PRO A 148 6.03 -0.69 -23.13
N VAL A 149 6.88 -1.11 -22.21
CA VAL A 149 7.03 -2.48 -21.74
C VAL A 149 6.69 -2.53 -20.26
N LYS A 150 5.73 -3.39 -19.89
CA LYS A 150 5.34 -3.62 -18.50
C LYS A 150 6.27 -4.64 -17.88
N VAL A 151 7.03 -4.23 -16.86
CA VAL A 151 8.00 -5.09 -16.17
C VAL A 151 7.63 -5.29 -14.71
N ASN A 152 7.93 -6.47 -14.17
CA ASN A 152 7.68 -6.81 -12.78
C ASN A 152 8.87 -6.40 -11.91
N ALA A 153 8.73 -5.30 -11.16
CA ALA A 153 9.73 -4.78 -10.25
C ALA A 153 9.97 -5.69 -9.03
N SER A 154 9.03 -6.57 -8.67
CA SER A 154 9.25 -7.54 -7.59
C SER A 154 10.16 -8.69 -8.02
N GLU A 155 10.06 -9.15 -9.27
CA GLU A 155 11.07 -10.04 -9.85
C GLU A 155 12.41 -9.30 -10.03
N GLY A 156 12.37 -8.05 -10.47
CA GLY A 156 13.56 -7.20 -10.54
C GLY A 156 14.35 -7.09 -9.23
N ARG A 157 13.66 -7.03 -8.09
CA ARG A 157 14.30 -7.08 -6.77
C ARG A 157 15.09 -8.37 -6.59
N LYS A 158 14.52 -9.53 -6.94
CA LYS A 158 15.20 -10.83 -6.82
C LYS A 158 16.42 -10.88 -7.71
N VAL A 159 16.32 -10.38 -8.95
CA VAL A 159 17.44 -10.29 -9.88
C VAL A 159 18.56 -9.45 -9.26
N VAL A 160 18.26 -8.23 -8.79
CA VAL A 160 19.28 -7.37 -8.16
C VAL A 160 19.90 -8.07 -6.94
N GLN A 161 19.09 -8.70 -6.10
CA GLN A 161 19.56 -9.33 -4.86
C GLN A 161 20.43 -10.56 -5.08
N THR A 162 20.23 -11.31 -6.15
CA THR A 162 20.92 -12.59 -6.39
C THR A 162 22.02 -12.47 -7.45
N LYS A 163 21.81 -11.63 -8.47
CA LYS A 163 22.74 -11.49 -9.60
C LYS A 163 23.74 -10.36 -9.39
N CYS A 164 23.33 -9.22 -8.86
CA CYS A 164 24.23 -8.07 -8.66
C CYS A 164 25.12 -8.21 -7.42
N SER A 165 24.64 -8.92 -6.39
CA SER A 165 25.38 -9.14 -5.14
C SER A 165 26.56 -10.10 -5.26
N SER A 166 26.68 -10.83 -6.37
CA SER A 166 27.73 -11.83 -6.55
C SER A 166 29.11 -11.26 -6.79
N CYS A 167 29.19 -10.03 -7.30
CA CYS A 167 30.46 -9.40 -7.66
C CYS A 167 30.82 -8.27 -6.69
N HIS A 168 29.82 -7.59 -6.11
CA HIS A 168 30.02 -6.50 -5.17
C HIS A 168 28.83 -6.38 -4.20
N SER A 169 29.01 -5.64 -3.10
CA SER A 169 27.92 -5.35 -2.17
C SER A 169 26.80 -4.56 -2.86
N LEU A 170 25.56 -4.79 -2.43
CA LEU A 170 24.40 -4.04 -2.92
C LEU A 170 24.32 -2.64 -2.32
N GLU A 171 25.08 -2.37 -1.25
CA GLU A 171 25.21 -1.02 -0.69
C GLU A 171 25.63 -0.01 -1.75
N ARG A 172 26.58 -0.39 -2.61
CA ARG A 172 27.00 0.42 -3.76
C ARG A 172 25.84 0.74 -4.72
N VAL A 173 24.88 -0.17 -4.88
CA VAL A 173 23.74 0.05 -5.77
C VAL A 173 22.70 0.94 -5.08
N TYR A 174 22.40 0.65 -3.82
CA TYR A 174 21.38 1.37 -3.05
C TYR A 174 21.81 2.77 -2.63
N SER A 175 23.10 3.09 -2.66
CA SER A 175 23.63 4.40 -2.31
C SER A 175 23.57 5.44 -3.44
N HIS A 176 23.20 5.02 -4.65
CA HIS A 176 23.08 5.90 -5.81
C HIS A 176 21.61 6.13 -6.18
N PHE A 177 21.27 7.40 -6.42
CA PHE A 177 20.01 7.79 -7.06
C PHE A 177 20.34 8.29 -8.46
N LYS A 178 19.59 7.83 -9.45
CA LYS A 178 19.89 8.08 -10.87
C LYS A 178 18.61 8.28 -11.68
N THR A 179 18.70 8.98 -12.79
CA THR A 179 17.60 9.07 -13.75
C THR A 179 17.35 7.72 -14.42
N ALA A 180 16.20 7.57 -15.08
CA ALA A 180 15.88 6.35 -15.81
C ALA A 180 16.87 6.04 -16.95
N ALA A 181 17.45 7.08 -17.57
CA ALA A 181 18.48 6.92 -18.59
C ALA A 181 19.80 6.43 -17.97
N GLU A 182 20.25 7.10 -16.90
CA GLU A 182 21.48 6.74 -16.19
C GLU A 182 21.44 5.32 -15.59
N TRP A 183 20.29 4.88 -15.06
CA TRP A 183 20.10 3.51 -14.59
C TRP A 183 20.20 2.50 -15.72
N ARG A 184 19.63 2.80 -16.89
CA ARG A 184 19.70 1.93 -18.06
C ARG A 184 21.15 1.76 -18.51
N ASP A 185 21.87 2.87 -18.62
CA ASP A 185 23.29 2.83 -19.00
C ASP A 185 24.13 2.09 -17.96
N TYR A 186 23.84 2.27 -16.68
CA TYR A 186 24.54 1.58 -15.60
C TYR A 186 24.35 0.06 -15.67
N VAL A 187 23.10 -0.42 -15.78
CA VAL A 187 22.81 -1.85 -15.86
C VAL A 187 23.37 -2.44 -17.15
N ALA A 188 23.26 -1.73 -18.28
CA ALA A 188 23.85 -2.16 -19.55
C ALA A 188 25.37 -2.34 -19.45
N ARG A 189 26.08 -1.41 -18.78
CA ARG A 189 27.53 -1.57 -18.51
C ARG A 189 27.83 -2.77 -17.60
N MET A 190 26.98 -3.06 -16.61
CA MET A 190 27.18 -4.23 -15.76
C MET A 190 26.97 -5.52 -16.55
N ARG A 191 25.94 -5.57 -17.41
CA ARG A 191 25.68 -6.70 -18.30
C ARG A 191 26.82 -6.91 -19.30
N ALA A 192 27.38 -5.84 -19.87
CA ALA A 192 28.50 -5.94 -20.81
C ALA A 192 29.75 -6.60 -20.20
N LYS A 193 29.92 -6.54 -18.87
CA LYS A 193 31.04 -7.20 -18.17
C LYS A 193 30.84 -8.71 -18.00
N ASP A 194 29.60 -9.18 -17.94
CA ASP A 194 29.26 -10.60 -17.86
C ASP A 194 27.92 -10.87 -18.57
N PRO A 195 27.95 -11.02 -19.91
CA PRO A 195 26.73 -11.10 -20.73
C PRO A 195 25.86 -12.34 -20.45
N LEU A 196 26.46 -13.42 -19.95
CA LEU A 196 25.76 -14.69 -19.70
C LEU A 196 24.96 -14.66 -18.38
N ARG A 197 25.24 -13.70 -17.50
CA ARG A 197 24.68 -13.67 -16.16
C ARG A 197 23.29 -13.05 -16.07
N LEU A 198 22.98 -12.14 -17.00
CA LEU A 198 21.75 -11.34 -17.02
C LEU A 198 21.10 -11.44 -18.40
N SER A 199 19.94 -12.09 -18.47
CA SER A 199 19.12 -12.13 -19.70
C SER A 199 18.46 -10.78 -19.98
N ASP A 200 17.95 -10.58 -21.21
CA ASP A 200 17.22 -9.35 -21.59
C ASP A 200 16.03 -9.06 -20.66
N LEU A 201 15.28 -10.10 -20.30
CA LEU A 201 14.13 -9.96 -19.40
C LEU A 201 14.56 -9.61 -17.97
N GLU A 202 15.59 -10.29 -17.45
CA GLU A 202 16.11 -10.00 -16.10
C GLU A 202 16.72 -8.59 -16.02
N GLU A 203 17.38 -8.12 -17.09
CA GLU A 203 17.87 -6.75 -17.20
C GLU A 203 16.72 -5.75 -17.07
N LEU A 204 15.65 -5.93 -17.85
CA LEU A 204 14.49 -5.04 -17.81
C LEU A 204 13.76 -5.09 -16.46
N GLN A 205 13.69 -6.26 -15.83
CA GLN A 205 13.14 -6.41 -14.49
C GLN A 205 14.00 -5.67 -13.45
N ALA A 206 15.32 -5.86 -13.46
CA ALA A 206 16.26 -5.17 -12.58
C ALA A 206 16.18 -3.65 -12.78
N LEU A 207 16.18 -3.19 -14.03
CA LEU A 207 16.01 -1.79 -14.39
C LEU A 207 14.70 -1.22 -13.84
N GLY A 208 13.59 -1.95 -13.99
CA GLY A 208 12.29 -1.56 -13.45
C GLY A 208 12.30 -1.42 -11.94
N PHE A 209 12.94 -2.34 -11.23
CA PHE A 209 13.10 -2.25 -9.78
C PHE A 209 13.96 -1.05 -9.36
N LEU A 210 15.09 -0.81 -10.02
CA LEU A 210 16.01 0.29 -9.68
C LEU A 210 15.36 1.64 -9.93
N ILE A 211 14.74 1.85 -11.11
CA ILE A 211 14.02 3.09 -11.42
C ILE A 211 12.88 3.32 -10.43
N LYS A 212 12.11 2.28 -10.09
CA LYS A 212 10.98 2.43 -9.16
C LYS A 212 11.41 2.88 -7.75
N ASN A 213 12.58 2.44 -7.27
CA ASN A 213 12.98 2.64 -5.87
C ASN A 213 14.05 3.72 -5.67
N LEU A 214 14.92 3.90 -6.66
CA LEU A 214 16.11 4.75 -6.67
C LEU A 214 16.13 5.69 -7.89
N GLY A 215 15.02 5.77 -8.64
CA GLY A 215 14.89 6.65 -9.79
C GLY A 215 14.67 8.10 -9.39
N ILE A 216 15.33 9.00 -10.11
CA ILE A 216 15.04 10.43 -10.10
C ILE A 216 14.23 10.74 -11.35
N ASP A 217 13.04 11.31 -11.14
CA ASP A 217 12.28 11.97 -12.20
C ASP A 217 12.72 13.43 -12.26
N GLU A 218 13.37 13.84 -13.35
CA GLU A 218 13.86 15.21 -13.50
C GLU A 218 12.72 16.21 -13.76
N GLN A 219 11.59 15.74 -14.29
CA GLN A 219 10.43 16.58 -14.57
C GLN A 219 9.57 16.77 -13.32
N LYS A 220 9.72 15.88 -12.33
CA LYS A 220 8.93 15.89 -11.12
C LYS A 220 9.81 15.91 -9.87
N MET A 221 9.79 17.05 -9.18
CA MET A 221 10.41 17.14 -7.85
C MET A 221 9.59 16.35 -6.83
N ASP A 222 10.26 15.46 -6.10
CA ASP A 222 9.66 14.55 -5.14
C ASP A 222 10.40 14.66 -3.80
N ALA A 223 9.68 15.20 -2.80
CA ALA A 223 10.19 15.37 -1.45
C ALA A 223 10.67 14.03 -0.83
N GLN A 224 10.06 12.89 -1.19
CA GLN A 224 10.50 11.59 -0.68
C GLN A 224 11.85 11.18 -1.26
N VAL A 225 12.12 11.51 -2.51
CA VAL A 225 13.42 11.26 -3.15
C VAL A 225 14.50 12.11 -2.47
N GLY A 226 14.24 13.42 -2.31
CA GLY A 226 15.15 14.31 -1.59
C GLY A 226 15.48 13.84 -0.17
N MET A 227 14.47 13.41 0.59
CA MET A 227 14.66 12.85 1.93
C MET A 227 15.52 11.58 1.93
N LYS A 228 15.26 10.64 1.00
CA LYS A 228 16.07 9.41 0.89
C LYS A 228 17.54 9.72 0.57
N ILE A 229 17.80 10.68 -0.31
CA ILE A 229 19.16 11.12 -0.64
C ILE A 229 19.83 11.67 0.62
N ILE A 230 19.17 12.55 1.38
CA ILE A 230 19.72 13.11 2.63
C ILE A 230 20.05 12.01 3.63
N LEU A 231 19.11 11.12 3.91
CA LEU A 231 19.30 10.02 4.87
C LEU A 231 20.44 9.10 4.45
N ASN A 232 20.69 8.94 3.15
CA ASN A 232 21.72 8.05 2.65
C ASN A 232 23.11 8.71 2.53
N LYS A 233 23.19 10.01 2.27
CA LYS A 233 24.45 10.69 1.93
C LYS A 233 24.89 11.77 2.93
N CYS A 234 23.97 12.48 3.56
CA CYS A 234 24.31 13.64 4.39
C CYS A 234 24.84 13.29 5.79
N HIS A 235 24.88 11.99 6.14
CA HIS A 235 25.48 11.52 7.39
C HIS A 235 26.94 11.06 7.26
N LEU A 236 27.49 11.06 6.03
CA LEU A 236 28.82 10.53 5.74
C LEU A 236 29.95 11.38 6.35
N CYS A 237 29.73 12.69 6.52
CA CYS A 237 30.74 13.63 7.02
C CYS A 237 30.37 14.26 8.37
N HIS A 238 29.09 14.37 8.68
CA HIS A 238 28.59 15.00 9.90
C HIS A 238 27.21 14.44 10.26
N THR A 239 26.75 14.68 11.49
CA THR A 239 25.46 14.15 11.93
C THR A 239 24.28 14.80 11.20
N LEU A 240 23.16 14.06 11.09
CA LEU A 240 21.96 14.52 10.39
C LEU A 240 21.18 15.58 11.16
N GLU A 241 21.34 15.66 12.49
CA GLU A 241 20.61 16.67 13.28
C GLU A 241 20.92 18.09 12.79
N ARG A 242 22.14 18.33 12.29
CA ARG A 242 22.52 19.62 11.69
C ARG A 242 21.61 20.07 10.56
N VAL A 243 21.08 19.13 9.77
CA VAL A 243 20.16 19.46 8.67
C VAL A 243 18.79 19.83 9.21
N PHE A 244 18.29 19.06 10.19
CA PHE A 244 16.92 19.20 10.68
C PHE A 244 16.72 20.28 11.75
N GLN A 245 17.78 20.72 12.42
CA GLN A 245 17.74 21.79 13.42
C GLN A 245 17.88 23.19 12.82
N GLN A 246 18.36 23.31 11.57
CA GLN A 246 18.62 24.60 10.96
C GLN A 246 17.39 25.16 10.25
N LYS A 247 17.05 26.41 10.57
CA LYS A 247 16.07 27.21 9.84
C LYS A 247 16.80 28.10 8.85
N ARG A 248 16.61 27.87 7.56
CA ARG A 248 17.23 28.62 6.46
C ARG A 248 16.16 29.04 5.46
N THR A 249 16.44 30.00 4.58
CA THR A 249 15.57 30.26 3.43
C THR A 249 15.84 29.26 2.31
N GLN A 250 14.97 29.22 1.30
CA GLN A 250 15.19 28.40 0.10
C GLN A 250 16.51 28.75 -0.60
N SER A 251 16.84 30.03 -0.73
CA SER A 251 18.10 30.46 -1.36
C SER A 251 19.32 30.13 -0.51
N ASP A 252 19.20 30.21 0.82
CA ASP A 252 20.30 29.85 1.72
C ASP A 252 20.58 28.35 1.72
N TRP A 253 19.55 27.50 1.62
CA TRP A 253 19.76 26.06 1.44
C TRP A 253 20.49 25.74 0.14
N LEU A 254 20.16 26.42 -0.95
CA LEU A 254 20.85 26.23 -2.22
C LEU A 254 22.34 26.54 -2.07
N LYS A 255 22.68 27.67 -1.45
CA LYS A 255 24.08 28.05 -1.19
C LYS A 255 24.82 27.00 -0.36
N VAL A 256 24.18 26.45 0.67
CA VAL A 256 24.77 25.38 1.51
C VAL A 256 25.04 24.12 0.69
N ILE A 257 24.06 23.68 -0.11
CA ILE A 257 24.21 22.51 -0.98
C ILE A 257 25.37 22.72 -1.95
N GLU A 258 25.44 23.86 -2.62
CA GLU A 258 26.52 24.16 -3.56
C GLU A 258 27.89 24.28 -2.87
N THR A 259 27.94 24.78 -1.63
CA THR A 259 29.18 24.78 -0.84
C THR A 259 29.65 23.35 -0.55
N MET A 260 28.74 22.45 -0.17
CA MET A 260 29.06 21.04 0.05
C MET A 260 29.52 20.35 -1.24
N ARG A 261 28.90 20.65 -2.37
CA ARG A 261 29.29 20.13 -3.69
C ARG A 261 30.63 20.70 -4.17
N ALA A 262 30.95 21.94 -3.82
CA ALA A 262 32.26 22.51 -4.11
C ALA A 262 33.38 21.85 -3.29
N PHE A 263 33.07 21.47 -2.04
CA PHE A 263 34.00 20.73 -1.18
C PHE A 263 34.19 19.28 -1.62
N ASP A 264 33.10 18.57 -1.92
CA ASP A 264 33.10 17.22 -2.49
C ASP A 264 32.20 17.16 -3.74
N PRO A 265 32.80 17.27 -4.94
CA PRO A 265 32.06 17.23 -6.21
C PRO A 265 31.33 15.90 -6.46
N GLN A 266 31.69 14.81 -5.78
CA GLN A 266 31.05 13.51 -5.95
C GLN A 266 29.89 13.28 -4.98
N LEU A 267 29.69 14.17 -4.01
CA LEU A 267 28.65 14.04 -2.99
C LEU A 267 27.25 13.98 -3.61
N LEU A 268 26.90 14.98 -4.44
CA LEU A 268 25.59 15.09 -5.09
C LEU A 268 25.75 15.45 -6.57
N SER A 269 25.11 14.65 -7.43
CA SER A 269 24.85 15.03 -8.82
C SER A 269 23.86 16.20 -8.91
N ASP A 270 23.76 16.85 -10.07
CA ASP A 270 22.82 17.97 -10.29
C ASP A 270 21.36 17.57 -10.08
N SER A 271 20.98 16.34 -10.47
CA SER A 271 19.63 15.81 -10.28
C SER A 271 19.35 15.54 -8.80
N GLU A 272 20.31 14.97 -8.06
CA GLU A 272 20.21 14.76 -6.61
C GLU A 272 20.14 16.09 -5.85
N ALA A 273 21.00 17.06 -6.18
CA ALA A 273 21.06 18.37 -5.54
C ALA A 273 19.71 19.12 -5.65
N ARG A 274 19.08 19.09 -6.82
CA ARG A 274 17.74 19.66 -7.04
C ARG A 274 16.66 19.00 -6.18
N GLN A 275 16.68 17.67 -6.06
CA GLN A 275 15.71 16.94 -5.22
C GLN A 275 15.90 17.23 -3.73
N VAL A 276 17.16 17.29 -3.26
CA VAL A 276 17.51 17.66 -1.89
C VAL A 276 17.06 19.09 -1.58
N HIS A 277 17.36 20.04 -2.48
CA HIS A 277 16.95 21.43 -2.35
C HIS A 277 15.42 21.58 -2.27
N TYR A 278 14.69 20.87 -3.13
CA TYR A 278 13.23 20.87 -3.12
C TYR A 278 12.66 20.36 -1.79
N TYR A 279 13.18 19.24 -1.27
CA TYR A 279 12.75 18.69 0.01
C TYR A 279 12.95 19.70 1.15
N LEU A 280 14.17 20.25 1.28
CA LEU A 280 14.50 21.22 2.34
C LEU A 280 13.64 22.48 2.24
N SER A 281 13.34 22.93 1.03
CA SER A 281 12.46 24.08 0.79
C SER A 281 11.02 23.82 1.28
N LYS A 282 10.50 22.61 1.07
CA LYS A 282 9.16 22.24 1.55
C LYS A 282 9.09 22.01 3.05
N MET A 283 10.16 21.51 3.68
CA MET A 283 10.22 21.40 5.14
C MET A 283 10.00 22.75 5.83
N LEU A 284 10.59 23.82 5.29
CA LEU A 284 10.45 25.17 5.84
C LEU A 284 9.03 25.70 5.75
N LEU A 285 8.32 25.43 4.64
CA LEU A 285 6.92 25.84 4.47
C LEU A 285 6.02 25.18 5.52
N LYS A 286 6.26 23.90 5.82
CA LYS A 286 5.52 23.19 6.87
C LYS A 286 5.79 23.78 8.25
N GLN A 287 7.05 24.05 8.57
CA GLN A 287 7.43 24.65 9.86
C GLN A 287 6.91 26.08 10.06
N LYS A 288 6.69 26.87 8.99
CA LYS A 288 6.10 28.21 9.06
C LYS A 288 4.58 28.18 9.27
N ILE A 289 3.91 27.10 8.87
CA ILE A 289 2.47 26.91 9.08
C ILE A 289 2.19 26.44 10.51
N ASP A 290 3.12 25.67 11.09
CA ASP A 290 3.01 25.10 12.44
C ASP A 290 3.57 26.02 13.56
N SER A 291 3.96 27.26 13.25
CA SER A 291 4.52 28.27 14.18
C SER A 291 3.64 29.51 14.30
#